data_AF-A0A5N5DRX0-F1
#
_entry.id   AF-A0A5N5DRX0-F1
#
_cell.length_a   1.000
_cell.length_b   1.000
_cell.length_c   1.000
_cell.angle_alpha   90.00
_cell.angle_beta   90.00
_cell.angle_gamma   90.00
#
_symmetry.space_group_name_H-M   'P 1'
#
loop_
_entity.id
_entity.type
_entity.pdbx_description
1 polymer ?
#
loop_
_entity_poly.entity_id
_entity_poly.type
_entity_poly.pdbx_seq_one_letter_code
_entity_poly.pdbx_strand_id
1 'polypeptide(L)'
;MASSTTLRAFLSRVLGISAPGGVWRLIALILAAINFKNLPFMWHIRLFRGLLYHLYLQPTPLPPRALFQPIITSTRSPLVECDYNLHKSNSTYFSDLDVSRMHLLSALLRQGIRQRHDPTKHKESPTKELGGDAPGSFAIALGGITCHFKREVPPYARYEIWTRLLCWDRKWLYLVSHIVRPGVAKPAAYTLQPWRKGGKKKNGVIDDGMTPEDAAKLREKLKGAVYATSITKYVVKKGRWTVPAERVLLNSGVLPGPRPAELGSLESNGSASAPPPLTSGASADVDGSYVLPAFPPRDGKEGEDGELTWAEIEAERQRGLKLAELFAGLDDAHNEFTGGADGVLGEYNDMLTPFW
;
A
#
# COMPACT_ATOMS: atom_id res chain seq x y z
N MET A 1 -53.03 3.60 -7.51
CA MET A 1 -52.60 2.22 -7.15
C MET A 1 -52.39 1.28 -8.36
N ALA A 2 -52.33 1.77 -9.61
CA ALA A 2 -52.22 0.91 -10.81
C ALA A 2 -50.79 0.71 -11.37
N SER A 3 -49.76 1.37 -10.82
CA SER A 3 -48.37 1.26 -11.33
C SER A 3 -47.55 0.13 -10.68
N SER A 4 -47.93 -0.33 -9.49
CA SER A 4 -47.16 -1.33 -8.73
C SER A 4 -47.33 -2.75 -9.27
N THR A 5 -48.49 -3.08 -9.82
CA THR A 5 -48.79 -4.39 -10.43
C THR A 5 -48.03 -4.59 -11.74
N THR A 6 -47.92 -3.57 -12.58
CA THR A 6 -47.19 -3.61 -13.85
C THR A 6 -45.68 -3.73 -13.63
N LEU A 7 -45.14 -2.98 -12.66
CA LEU A 7 -43.73 -3.06 -12.30
C LEU A 7 -43.39 -4.43 -11.68
N ARG A 8 -44.24 -4.96 -10.79
CA ARG A 8 -44.06 -6.30 -10.21
C ARG A 8 -44.12 -7.39 -11.27
N ALA A 9 -45.08 -7.33 -12.20
CA ALA A 9 -45.17 -8.29 -13.29
C ALA A 9 -43.96 -8.21 -14.23
N PHE A 10 -43.49 -7.01 -14.54
CA PHE A 10 -42.29 -6.78 -15.33
C PHE A 10 -41.03 -7.32 -14.63
N LEU A 11 -40.80 -6.98 -13.36
CA LEU A 11 -39.68 -7.47 -12.56
C LEU A 11 -39.73 -8.98 -12.38
N SER A 12 -40.91 -9.56 -12.14
CA SER A 12 -41.09 -11.01 -12.02
C SER A 12 -40.74 -11.74 -13.30
N ARG A 13 -41.06 -11.14 -14.46
CA ARG A 13 -40.72 -11.67 -15.78
C ARG A 13 -39.22 -11.52 -16.10
N VAL A 14 -38.64 -10.35 -15.86
CA VAL A 14 -37.22 -10.06 -16.16
C VAL A 14 -36.27 -10.82 -15.24
N LEU A 15 -36.58 -10.91 -13.94
CA LEU A 15 -35.77 -11.64 -12.96
C LEU A 15 -36.10 -13.14 -12.93
N GLY A 16 -37.10 -13.58 -13.72
CA GLY A 16 -37.51 -14.98 -13.83
C GLY A 16 -38.02 -15.57 -12.51
N ILE A 17 -38.61 -14.75 -11.64
CA ILE A 17 -39.07 -15.16 -10.30
C ILE A 17 -40.24 -16.15 -10.40
N SER A 18 -41.07 -16.03 -11.45
CA SER A 18 -42.20 -16.94 -11.71
C SER A 18 -41.82 -18.23 -12.44
N ALA A 19 -40.55 -18.40 -12.84
CA ALA A 19 -40.08 -19.62 -13.50
C ALA A 19 -39.62 -20.67 -12.47
N PRO A 20 -39.54 -21.98 -12.82
CA PRO A 20 -38.95 -22.99 -11.95
C PRO A 20 -37.54 -22.57 -11.49
N GLY A 21 -37.33 -22.54 -10.16
CA GLY A 21 -36.08 -22.05 -9.56
C GLY A 21 -35.98 -20.52 -9.37
N GLY A 22 -37.07 -19.77 -9.58
CA GLY A 22 -37.09 -18.31 -9.42
C GLY A 22 -36.67 -17.80 -8.05
N VAL A 23 -36.99 -18.52 -6.97
CA VAL A 23 -36.53 -18.20 -5.60
C VAL A 23 -35.01 -18.29 -5.49
N TRP A 24 -34.41 -19.36 -6.02
CA TRP A 24 -32.95 -19.52 -6.03
C TRP A 24 -32.24 -18.46 -6.87
N ARG A 25 -32.84 -18.05 -8.00
CA ARG A 25 -32.35 -16.92 -8.80
C ARG A 25 -32.39 -15.61 -8.03
N LEU A 26 -33.50 -15.34 -7.33
CA LEU A 26 -33.62 -14.15 -6.49
C LEU A 26 -32.57 -14.14 -5.38
N ILE A 27 -32.38 -15.27 -4.68
CA ILE A 27 -31.34 -15.41 -3.66
C ILE A 27 -29.95 -15.17 -4.28
N ALA A 28 -29.64 -15.79 -5.43
CA ALA A 28 -28.36 -15.61 -6.11
C ALA A 28 -28.13 -14.15 -6.52
N LEU A 29 -29.16 -13.45 -7.00
CA LEU A 29 -29.07 -12.02 -7.35
C LEU A 29 -28.84 -11.14 -6.12
N ILE A 30 -29.51 -11.43 -5.00
CA ILE A 30 -29.28 -10.72 -3.73
C ILE A 30 -27.83 -10.96 -3.26
N LEU A 31 -27.38 -12.22 -3.26
CA LEU A 31 -26.00 -12.58 -2.89
C LEU A 31 -24.96 -11.90 -3.80
N ALA A 32 -25.22 -11.82 -5.11
CA ALA A 32 -24.37 -11.10 -6.05
C ALA A 32 -24.38 -9.59 -5.80
N ALA A 33 -25.52 -9.00 -5.44
CA ALA A 33 -25.64 -7.58 -5.15
C ALA A 33 -24.92 -7.19 -3.84
N ILE A 34 -25.08 -7.96 -2.76
CA ILE A 34 -24.41 -7.70 -1.48
C ILE A 34 -22.91 -8.05 -1.51
N ASN A 35 -22.46 -8.83 -2.49
CA ASN A 35 -21.03 -9.13 -2.70
C ASN A 35 -20.55 -8.57 -4.04
N PHE A 36 -21.14 -7.46 -4.51
CA PHE A 36 -20.86 -6.90 -5.83
C PHE A 36 -19.37 -6.63 -6.04
N LYS A 37 -18.68 -6.19 -4.99
CA LYS A 37 -17.23 -5.94 -4.96
C LYS A 37 -16.39 -7.18 -5.32
N ASN A 38 -16.91 -8.37 -5.06
CA ASN A 38 -16.21 -9.66 -5.20
C ASN A 38 -16.70 -10.47 -6.41
N LEU A 39 -17.55 -9.89 -7.27
CA LEU A 39 -17.91 -10.54 -8.54
C LEU A 39 -16.67 -10.74 -9.43
N PRO A 40 -16.68 -11.74 -10.33
CA PRO A 40 -15.61 -11.92 -11.30
C PRO A 40 -15.26 -10.62 -12.03
N PHE A 41 -13.97 -10.41 -12.26
CA PHE A 41 -13.38 -9.21 -12.87
C PHE A 41 -13.53 -7.89 -12.09
N MET A 42 -14.30 -7.82 -11.01
CA MET A 42 -14.51 -6.56 -10.29
C MET A 42 -13.21 -6.00 -9.71
N TRP A 43 -12.32 -6.86 -9.19
CA TRP A 43 -10.98 -6.46 -8.77
C TRP A 43 -10.18 -5.79 -9.89
N HIS A 44 -10.20 -6.36 -11.10
CA HIS A 44 -9.50 -5.80 -12.27
C HIS A 44 -10.08 -4.44 -12.63
N ILE A 45 -11.41 -4.31 -12.67
CA ILE A 45 -12.09 -3.04 -12.97
C ILE A 45 -11.66 -1.97 -11.96
N ARG A 46 -11.70 -2.27 -10.66
CA ARG A 46 -11.30 -1.36 -9.58
C ARG A 46 -9.86 -0.90 -9.75
N LEU A 47 -8.94 -1.84 -9.99
CA LEU A 47 -7.52 -1.59 -10.15
C LEU A 47 -7.20 -0.77 -11.42
N PHE A 48 -7.72 -1.20 -12.59
CA PHE A 48 -7.47 -0.51 -13.86
C PHE A 48 -8.15 0.85 -13.93
N ARG A 49 -9.30 1.04 -13.29
CA ARG A 49 -9.94 2.36 -13.19
C ARG A 49 -9.03 3.37 -12.50
N GLY A 50 -8.40 2.99 -11.39
CA GLY A 50 -7.43 3.85 -10.69
C GLY A 50 -6.21 4.16 -11.55
N LEU A 51 -5.63 3.14 -12.18
CA LEU A 51 -4.51 3.28 -13.11
C LEU A 51 -4.83 4.25 -14.25
N LEU A 52 -5.90 3.98 -15.00
CA LEU A 52 -6.30 4.77 -16.17
C LEU A 52 -6.65 6.20 -15.78
N TYR A 53 -7.34 6.39 -14.64
CA TYR A 53 -7.65 7.73 -14.15
C TYR A 53 -6.39 8.55 -13.91
N HIS A 54 -5.40 8.03 -13.19
CA HIS A 54 -4.18 8.78 -12.89
C HIS A 54 -3.29 9.01 -14.10
N LEU A 55 -3.26 8.07 -15.05
CA LEU A 55 -2.47 8.23 -16.28
C LEU A 55 -3.10 9.24 -17.24
N TYR A 56 -4.41 9.18 -17.44
CA TYR A 56 -5.06 9.87 -18.57
C TYR A 56 -6.04 10.97 -18.16
N LEU A 57 -6.69 10.85 -17.00
CA LEU A 57 -7.83 11.72 -16.64
C LEU A 57 -7.50 12.71 -15.53
N GLN A 58 -6.52 12.46 -14.67
CA GLN A 58 -6.14 13.34 -13.57
C GLN A 58 -5.56 14.67 -14.13
N PRO A 59 -6.28 15.80 -14.03
CA PRO A 59 -5.87 17.04 -14.68
C PRO A 59 -4.74 17.78 -13.94
N THR A 60 -4.61 17.58 -12.64
CA THR A 60 -3.77 18.42 -11.79
C THR A 60 -2.33 17.91 -11.78
N PRO A 61 -1.30 18.72 -12.13
CA PRO A 61 0.10 18.32 -12.01
C PRO A 61 0.47 18.01 -10.56
N LEU A 62 1.40 17.07 -10.36
CA LEU A 62 1.87 16.67 -9.03
C LEU A 62 3.06 17.55 -8.65
N PRO A 63 2.96 18.41 -7.63
CA PRO A 63 4.09 19.22 -7.18
C PRO A 63 5.07 18.38 -6.34
N PRO A 64 6.39 18.66 -6.36
CA PRO A 64 7.39 17.91 -5.59
C PRO A 64 7.10 17.83 -4.08
N ARG A 65 6.54 18.90 -3.49
CA ARG A 65 6.15 18.94 -2.07
C ARG A 65 5.15 17.84 -1.66
N ALA A 66 4.49 17.22 -2.62
CA ALA A 66 3.46 16.21 -2.39
C ALA A 66 3.99 14.77 -2.46
N LEU A 67 5.30 14.55 -2.65
CA LEU A 67 5.92 13.23 -2.81
C LEU A 67 5.53 12.24 -1.71
N PHE A 68 5.47 12.70 -0.45
CA PHE A 68 5.15 11.87 0.71
C PHE A 68 3.70 11.99 1.19
N GLN A 69 2.88 12.80 0.52
CA GLN A 69 1.47 12.91 0.89
C GLN A 69 0.74 11.59 0.62
N PRO A 70 -0.13 11.13 1.53
CA PRO A 70 -0.90 9.92 1.32
C PRO A 70 -2.00 10.13 0.28
N ILE A 71 -2.36 9.05 -0.43
CA ILE A 71 -3.62 8.94 -1.15
C ILE A 71 -4.62 8.20 -0.27
N ILE A 72 -5.89 8.60 -0.33
CA ILE A 72 -6.97 7.95 0.39
C ILE A 72 -7.80 7.14 -0.60
N THR A 73 -8.02 5.86 -0.31
CA THR A 73 -9.09 5.08 -0.90
C THR A 73 -10.08 4.66 0.17
N SER A 74 -11.35 4.43 -0.17
CA SER A 74 -12.35 3.96 0.79
C SER A 74 -13.21 2.86 0.20
N THR A 75 -13.48 1.83 1.00
CA THR A 75 -14.24 0.64 0.61
C THR A 75 -14.91 0.02 1.84
N ARG A 76 -15.57 -1.12 1.66
CA ARG A 76 -16.22 -1.92 2.71
C ARG A 76 -15.71 -3.36 2.69
N SER A 77 -16.02 -4.14 3.73
CA SER A 77 -15.75 -5.59 3.80
C SER A 77 -17.04 -6.39 3.57
N PRO A 78 -17.42 -6.76 2.32
CA PRO A 78 -18.57 -7.63 2.07
C PRO A 78 -18.45 -8.97 2.81
N LEU A 79 -19.56 -9.68 2.94
CA LEU A 79 -19.61 -10.92 3.71
C LEU A 79 -18.63 -11.98 3.18
N VAL A 80 -18.43 -12.08 1.86
CA VAL A 80 -17.49 -13.05 1.26
C VAL A 80 -16.01 -12.70 1.46
N GLU A 81 -15.71 -11.53 2.03
CA GLU A 81 -14.36 -11.18 2.47
C GLU A 81 -14.11 -11.51 3.95
N CYS A 82 -15.15 -11.93 4.68
CA CYS A 82 -15.02 -12.31 6.07
C CYS A 82 -14.62 -13.78 6.21
N ASP A 83 -13.89 -14.10 7.29
CA ASP A 83 -13.59 -15.47 7.68
C ASP A 83 -14.66 -16.04 8.64
N TYR A 84 -14.38 -17.21 9.23
CA TYR A 84 -15.29 -17.89 10.15
C TYR A 84 -15.52 -17.14 11.47
N ASN A 85 -14.68 -16.16 11.82
CA ASN A 85 -14.86 -15.30 12.98
C ASN A 85 -15.74 -14.08 12.67
N LEU A 86 -16.28 -13.97 11.45
CA LEU A 86 -17.14 -12.88 11.00
C LEU A 86 -16.47 -11.50 11.06
N HIS A 87 -15.16 -11.43 10.85
CA HIS A 87 -14.46 -10.20 10.51
C HIS A 87 -13.74 -10.36 9.18
N LYS A 88 -13.29 -9.25 8.58
CA LYS A 88 -12.50 -9.28 7.35
C LYS A 88 -11.33 -10.25 7.51
N SER A 89 -11.24 -11.23 6.60
CA SER A 89 -10.19 -12.23 6.61
C SER A 89 -8.85 -11.58 6.29
N ASN A 90 -7.79 -11.97 7.00
CA ASN A 90 -6.44 -11.43 6.86
C ASN A 90 -5.95 -11.40 5.39
N SER A 91 -6.30 -12.40 4.59
CA SER A 91 -5.90 -12.49 3.18
C SER A 91 -6.58 -11.45 2.28
N THR A 92 -7.79 -11.03 2.63
CA THR A 92 -8.61 -10.14 1.78
C THR A 92 -8.24 -8.67 1.94
N TYR A 93 -7.37 -8.33 2.88
CA TYR A 93 -6.79 -6.99 2.98
C TYR A 93 -5.96 -6.63 1.76
N PHE A 94 -5.28 -7.63 1.18
CA PHE A 94 -4.34 -7.42 0.06
C PHE A 94 -5.02 -6.96 -1.23
N SER A 95 -6.26 -7.42 -1.48
CA SER A 95 -7.01 -7.02 -2.67
C SER A 95 -7.33 -5.51 -2.68
N ASP A 96 -7.68 -4.94 -1.53
CA ASP A 96 -7.95 -3.51 -1.42
C ASP A 96 -6.64 -2.70 -1.33
N LEU A 97 -5.60 -3.25 -0.69
CA LEU A 97 -4.26 -2.67 -0.69
C LEU A 97 -3.66 -2.58 -2.10
N ASP A 98 -3.90 -3.55 -2.98
CA ASP A 98 -3.47 -3.48 -4.39
C ASP A 98 -4.09 -2.28 -5.09
N VAL A 99 -5.39 -2.03 -4.90
CA VAL A 99 -6.09 -0.88 -5.50
C VAL A 99 -5.52 0.44 -4.97
N SER A 100 -5.34 0.56 -3.64
CA SER A 100 -4.77 1.77 -3.03
C SER A 100 -3.33 2.06 -3.49
N ARG A 101 -2.49 1.03 -3.53
CA ARG A 101 -1.10 1.13 -4.02
C ARG A 101 -1.05 1.47 -5.51
N MET A 102 -1.95 0.91 -6.32
CA MET A 102 -2.06 1.25 -7.74
C MET A 102 -2.42 2.73 -7.94
N HIS A 103 -3.36 3.26 -7.15
CA HIS A 103 -3.68 4.68 -7.16
C HIS A 103 -2.44 5.53 -6.87
N LEU A 104 -1.70 5.24 -5.80
CA LEU A 104 -0.50 6.00 -5.43
C LEU A 104 0.59 5.91 -6.51
N LEU A 105 0.98 4.70 -6.90
CA LEU A 105 2.07 4.48 -7.86
C LEU A 105 1.75 5.13 -9.21
N SER A 106 0.51 5.01 -9.68
CA SER A 106 0.09 5.68 -10.91
C SER A 106 0.13 7.19 -10.76
N ALA A 107 -0.32 7.73 -9.62
CA ALA A 107 -0.28 9.17 -9.37
C ALA A 107 1.13 9.75 -9.34
N LEU A 108 2.07 9.07 -8.66
CA LEU A 108 3.47 9.48 -8.53
C LEU A 108 4.25 9.30 -9.84
N LEU A 109 4.05 8.18 -10.53
CA LEU A 109 4.90 7.79 -11.67
C LEU A 109 4.31 8.15 -13.05
N ARG A 110 3.12 8.75 -13.11
CA ARG A 110 2.42 9.04 -14.38
C ARG A 110 3.26 9.80 -15.38
N GLN A 111 4.08 10.77 -14.96
CA GLN A 111 4.87 11.57 -15.89
C GLN A 111 5.96 10.70 -16.54
N GLY A 112 6.69 9.92 -15.74
CA GLY A 112 7.71 9.01 -16.27
C GLY A 112 7.13 7.85 -17.09
N ILE A 113 5.86 7.47 -16.85
CA ILE A 113 5.13 6.52 -17.71
C ILE A 113 4.74 7.18 -19.04
N ARG A 114 4.18 8.38 -19.04
CA ARG A 114 3.68 9.08 -20.23
C ARG A 114 4.77 9.60 -21.16
N GLN A 115 5.87 10.14 -20.61
CA GLN A 115 6.96 10.72 -21.41
C GLN A 115 7.61 9.72 -22.37
N ARG A 116 7.40 8.41 -22.17
CA ARG A 116 7.88 7.35 -23.06
C ARG A 116 7.00 7.07 -24.28
N HIS A 117 5.74 7.49 -24.25
CA HIS A 117 4.83 7.32 -25.38
C HIS A 117 4.92 8.46 -26.40
N ASP A 118 5.68 9.52 -26.11
CA ASP A 118 5.85 10.67 -27.00
C ASP A 118 7.25 10.64 -27.66
N PRO A 119 7.37 10.15 -28.91
CA PRO A 119 8.65 10.04 -29.61
C PRO A 119 9.31 11.40 -29.91
N THR A 120 8.57 12.51 -29.80
CA THR A 120 9.08 13.86 -30.14
C THR A 120 9.84 14.52 -28.98
N LYS A 121 9.57 14.12 -27.72
CA LYS A 121 10.20 14.68 -26.50
C LYS A 121 11.43 13.92 -26.02
N HIS A 122 11.82 12.86 -26.72
CA HIS A 122 13.03 12.09 -26.41
C HIS A 122 14.34 12.88 -26.57
N LYS A 123 14.32 14.09 -27.15
CA LYS A 123 15.53 14.88 -27.42
C LYS A 123 16.07 15.72 -26.25
N GLU A 124 15.27 16.02 -25.23
CA GLU A 124 15.65 16.98 -24.17
C GLU A 124 15.60 16.44 -22.74
N SER A 125 15.41 15.12 -22.55
CA SER A 125 15.54 14.56 -21.20
C SER A 125 17.04 14.49 -20.82
N PRO A 126 17.46 14.97 -19.63
CA PRO A 126 18.86 14.96 -19.17
C PRO A 126 19.40 13.55 -18.85
N THR A 127 18.90 12.52 -19.53
CA THR A 127 18.91 11.13 -19.06
C THR A 127 19.42 10.10 -20.06
N LYS A 128 20.22 10.52 -21.05
CA LYS A 128 20.86 9.60 -22.01
C LYS A 128 21.84 8.60 -21.38
N GLU A 129 22.38 8.87 -20.18
CA GLU A 129 23.59 8.17 -19.73
C GLU A 129 23.41 6.81 -19.02
N LEU A 130 22.21 6.39 -18.61
CA LEU A 130 22.03 5.09 -17.94
C LEU A 130 20.71 4.38 -18.30
N GLY A 131 20.63 3.84 -19.51
CA GLY A 131 19.56 2.91 -19.91
C GLY A 131 18.29 3.55 -20.49
N GLY A 132 18.35 4.83 -20.85
CA GLY A 132 17.28 5.54 -21.59
C GLY A 132 16.83 4.80 -22.85
N ASP A 133 17.74 4.08 -23.49
CA ASP A 133 17.52 3.36 -24.75
C ASP A 133 17.28 1.84 -24.61
N ALA A 134 17.29 1.28 -23.39
CA ALA A 134 17.09 -0.17 -23.22
C ALA A 134 15.68 -0.58 -23.74
N PRO A 135 15.56 -1.49 -24.71
CA PRO A 135 14.27 -1.90 -25.24
C PRO A 135 13.49 -2.70 -24.19
N GLY A 136 12.17 -2.49 -24.11
CA GLY A 136 11.30 -3.32 -23.29
C GLY A 136 10.12 -2.59 -22.63
N SER A 137 9.09 -3.37 -22.30
CA SER A 137 7.92 -2.88 -21.59
C SER A 137 8.27 -2.42 -20.18
N PHE A 138 7.61 -1.35 -19.75
CA PHE A 138 7.67 -0.90 -18.36
C PHE A 138 6.81 -1.79 -17.48
N ALA A 139 7.34 -2.22 -16.34
CA ALA A 139 6.60 -2.98 -15.35
C ALA A 139 6.90 -2.46 -13.94
N ILE A 140 5.86 -2.36 -13.12
CA ILE A 140 5.98 -2.11 -11.68
C ILE A 140 5.59 -3.42 -11.00
N ALA A 141 6.53 -4.04 -10.29
CA ALA A 141 6.35 -5.37 -9.72
C ALA A 141 6.46 -5.33 -8.20
N LEU A 142 5.52 -5.97 -7.50
CA LEU A 142 5.56 -6.16 -6.06
C LEU A 142 6.62 -7.23 -5.73
N GLY A 143 7.61 -6.88 -4.90
CA GLY A 143 8.68 -7.79 -4.48
C GLY A 143 8.51 -8.36 -3.07
N GLY A 144 7.58 -7.81 -2.29
CA GLY A 144 7.29 -8.28 -0.94
C GLY A 144 6.30 -7.38 -0.23
N ILE A 145 5.58 -7.97 0.72
CA ILE A 145 4.54 -7.32 1.49
C ILE A 145 4.51 -7.89 2.91
N THR A 146 4.34 -7.02 3.89
CA THR A 146 3.97 -7.37 5.26
C THR A 146 2.67 -6.66 5.61
N CYS A 147 1.85 -7.27 6.47
CA CYS A 147 0.65 -6.65 6.99
C CYS A 147 0.47 -7.07 8.45
N HIS A 148 0.34 -6.07 9.31
CA HIS A 148 0.24 -6.21 10.75
C HIS A 148 -1.16 -5.77 11.15
N PHE A 149 -1.86 -6.64 11.87
CA PHE A 149 -3.27 -6.47 12.21
C PHE A 149 -3.40 -6.05 13.68
N LYS A 150 -4.07 -4.92 13.91
CA LYS A 150 -4.25 -4.32 15.24
C LYS A 150 -5.68 -4.44 15.75
N ARG A 151 -6.66 -4.31 14.86
CA ARG A 151 -8.09 -4.42 15.16
C ARG A 151 -8.83 -5.02 13.98
N GLU A 152 -9.90 -5.74 14.28
CA GLU A 152 -10.78 -6.33 13.28
C GLU A 152 -11.62 -5.28 12.53
N VAL A 153 -11.92 -5.58 11.27
CA VAL A 153 -12.89 -4.83 10.45
C VAL A 153 -14.17 -5.66 10.39
N PRO A 154 -15.30 -5.17 10.96
CA PRO A 154 -16.56 -5.89 10.93
C PRO A 154 -17.15 -6.02 9.52
N PRO A 155 -18.09 -6.95 9.29
CA PRO A 155 -18.78 -7.11 8.01
C PRO A 155 -19.49 -5.82 7.62
N TYR A 156 -19.36 -5.44 6.35
CA TYR A 156 -19.89 -4.24 5.71
C TYR A 156 -19.44 -2.90 6.32
N ALA A 157 -18.56 -2.92 7.33
CA ALA A 157 -17.97 -1.72 7.88
C ALA A 157 -17.18 -1.00 6.78
N ARG A 158 -17.40 0.32 6.68
CA ARG A 158 -16.59 1.18 5.81
C ARG A 158 -15.25 1.44 6.49
N TYR A 159 -14.17 1.44 5.72
CA TYR A 159 -12.84 1.86 6.15
C TYR A 159 -12.15 2.66 5.06
N GLU A 160 -11.11 3.38 5.47
CA GLU A 160 -10.23 4.14 4.58
C GLU A 160 -8.86 3.49 4.56
N ILE A 161 -8.19 3.54 3.41
CA ILE A 161 -6.81 3.10 3.23
C ILE A 161 -6.01 4.33 2.86
N TRP A 162 -5.07 4.68 3.72
CA TRP A 162 -4.17 5.80 3.56
C TRP A 162 -2.81 5.26 3.14
N THR A 163 -2.46 5.42 1.87
CA THR A 163 -1.22 4.87 1.30
C THR A 163 -0.28 5.99 0.90
N ARG A 164 0.96 5.98 1.39
CA ARG A 164 2.02 6.94 1.02
C ARG A 164 3.32 6.24 0.68
N LEU A 165 4.21 6.97 -0.01
CA LEU A 165 5.61 6.60 -0.09
C LEU A 165 6.19 6.67 1.33
N LEU A 166 6.80 5.57 1.80
CA LEU A 166 7.50 5.53 3.07
C LEU A 166 8.93 6.02 2.88
N CYS A 167 9.66 5.36 1.98
CA CYS A 167 11.05 5.65 1.63
C CYS A 167 11.42 4.91 0.33
N TRP A 168 12.69 4.99 -0.06
CA TRP A 168 13.24 4.17 -1.14
C TRP A 168 14.72 3.88 -0.89
N ASP A 169 15.20 2.77 -1.44
CA ASP A 169 16.62 2.45 -1.54
C ASP A 169 17.08 2.53 -3.01
N ARG A 170 18.22 1.92 -3.35
CA ARG A 170 18.71 1.85 -4.73
C ARG A 170 17.72 1.20 -5.69
N LYS A 171 17.02 0.14 -5.26
CA LYS A 171 16.23 -0.79 -6.08
C LYS A 171 14.73 -0.68 -5.83
N TRP A 172 14.32 -0.51 -4.57
CA TRP A 172 12.96 -0.67 -4.09
C TRP A 172 12.34 0.67 -3.68
N LEU A 173 11.09 0.87 -4.09
CA LEU A 173 10.19 1.85 -3.50
C LEU A 173 9.44 1.17 -2.35
N TYR A 174 9.52 1.73 -1.15
CA TYR A 174 8.77 1.25 0.01
C TYR A 174 7.51 2.09 0.20
N LEU A 175 6.34 1.46 0.21
CA LEU A 175 5.07 2.12 0.50
C LEU A 175 4.54 1.63 1.84
N VAL A 176 3.94 2.54 2.60
CA VAL A 176 3.18 2.22 3.81
C VAL A 176 1.70 2.50 3.56
N SER A 177 0.85 1.59 4.01
CA SER A 177 -0.60 1.69 3.92
C SER A 177 -1.22 1.48 5.29
N HIS A 178 -1.96 2.47 5.79
CA HIS A 178 -2.72 2.36 7.02
C HIS A 178 -4.19 2.18 6.70
N ILE A 179 -4.80 1.14 7.25
CA ILE A 179 -6.24 0.88 7.13
C ILE A 179 -6.87 1.38 8.40
N VAL A 180 -7.77 2.34 8.28
CA VAL A 180 -8.25 3.13 9.41
C VAL A 180 -9.76 3.27 9.40
N ARG A 181 -10.32 3.52 10.58
CA ARG A 181 -11.72 3.91 10.74
C ARG A 181 -12.00 5.19 9.94
N PRO A 182 -13.12 5.25 9.19
CA PRO A 182 -13.38 6.35 8.28
C PRO A 182 -13.65 7.64 9.07
N GLY A 183 -13.21 8.76 8.51
CA GLY A 183 -13.47 10.11 9.05
C GLY A 183 -12.75 10.45 10.35
N VAL A 184 -11.81 9.62 10.83
CA VAL A 184 -11.01 9.94 12.03
C VAL A 184 -10.04 11.09 11.76
N ALA A 185 -9.46 11.14 10.56
CA ALA A 185 -8.66 12.24 10.07
C ALA A 185 -9.38 12.93 8.91
N LYS A 186 -9.46 14.27 8.94
CA LYS A 186 -9.99 15.06 7.83
C LYS A 186 -8.84 15.84 7.20
N PRO A 187 -8.51 15.59 5.92
CA PRO A 187 -7.45 16.31 5.24
C PRO A 187 -7.68 17.82 5.23
N ALA A 188 -6.61 18.57 5.50
CA ALA A 188 -6.60 20.03 5.36
C ALA A 188 -6.68 20.47 3.89
N ALA A 189 -6.02 19.71 2.99
CA ALA A 189 -5.94 20.01 1.57
C ALA A 189 -5.85 18.73 0.72
N TYR A 190 -6.30 18.83 -0.54
CA TYR A 190 -6.27 17.76 -1.53
C TYR A 190 -5.46 18.19 -2.76
N THR A 191 -4.20 17.74 -2.88
CA THR A 191 -3.26 18.27 -3.89
C THR A 191 -3.67 17.97 -5.33
N LEU A 192 -4.14 16.76 -5.63
CA LEU A 192 -4.59 16.33 -6.97
C LEU A 192 -6.10 16.52 -7.18
N GLN A 193 -6.82 17.02 -6.17
CA GLN A 193 -8.24 17.35 -6.27
C GLN A 193 -8.50 18.73 -5.67
N PRO A 194 -7.87 19.80 -6.19
CA PRO A 194 -7.93 21.15 -5.59
C PRO A 194 -9.35 21.74 -5.55
N TRP A 195 -10.28 21.20 -6.35
CA TRP A 195 -11.70 21.56 -6.32
C TRP A 195 -12.45 21.01 -5.10
N ARG A 196 -11.90 20.02 -4.37
CA ARG A 196 -12.50 19.53 -3.12
C ARG A 196 -12.18 20.51 -1.99
N LYS A 197 -13.22 20.85 -1.21
CA LYS A 197 -13.07 21.67 0.00
C LYS A 197 -12.42 20.82 1.09
N GLY A 198 -11.28 21.29 1.60
CA GLY A 198 -10.68 20.75 2.82
C GLY A 198 -11.60 20.93 4.04
N GLY A 199 -11.34 20.17 5.10
CA GLY A 199 -12.06 20.34 6.36
C GLY A 199 -11.84 21.73 6.97
N LYS A 200 -12.91 22.49 7.23
CA LYS A 200 -12.83 23.82 7.88
C LYS A 200 -12.19 23.79 9.28
N LYS A 201 -12.18 22.63 9.93
CA LYS A 201 -11.49 22.39 11.20
C LYS A 201 -10.40 21.36 10.94
N LYS A 202 -9.16 21.60 11.42
CA LYS A 202 -8.04 20.63 11.46
C LYS A 202 -8.33 19.48 12.46
N ASN A 203 -9.56 18.97 12.47
CA ASN A 203 -9.94 17.85 13.31
C ASN A 203 -9.23 16.60 12.78
N GLY A 204 -8.27 16.09 13.54
CA GLY A 204 -7.54 14.88 13.16
C GLY A 204 -6.16 15.10 12.56
N VAL A 205 -5.67 16.34 12.50
CA VAL A 205 -4.34 16.72 12.02
C VAL A 205 -3.59 17.44 13.14
N ILE A 206 -2.36 17.01 13.40
CA ILE A 206 -1.46 17.73 14.34
C ILE A 206 -1.04 19.02 13.66
N ASP A 207 -1.20 20.14 14.36
CA ASP A 207 -0.87 21.48 13.88
C ASP A 207 0.21 22.10 14.77
N ASP A 208 1.03 22.99 14.22
CA ASP A 208 2.12 23.66 14.94
C ASP A 208 1.62 24.53 16.11
N GLY A 209 0.35 24.97 16.04
CA GLY A 209 -0.32 25.72 17.11
C GLY A 209 -0.96 24.86 18.21
N MET A 210 -0.85 23.53 18.15
CA MET A 210 -1.46 22.62 19.12
C MET A 210 -0.57 22.45 20.36
N THR A 211 -1.18 22.38 21.54
CA THR A 211 -0.42 22.08 22.77
C THR A 211 0.19 20.67 22.68
N PRO A 212 1.36 20.40 23.30
CA PRO A 212 1.94 19.06 23.31
C PRO A 212 0.99 17.98 23.84
N GLU A 213 0.17 18.33 24.83
CA GLU A 213 -0.83 17.42 25.40
C GLU A 213 -1.94 17.07 24.41
N ASP A 214 -2.47 18.06 23.68
CA ASP A 214 -3.52 17.83 22.69
C ASP A 214 -2.99 17.06 21.48
N ALA A 215 -1.73 17.32 21.09
CA ALA A 215 -1.05 16.56 20.05
C ALA A 215 -0.87 15.09 20.45
N ALA A 216 -0.50 14.82 21.71
CA ALA A 216 -0.40 13.46 22.23
C ALA A 216 -1.76 12.74 22.27
N LYS A 217 -2.81 13.41 22.77
CA LYS A 217 -4.19 12.88 22.77
C LYS A 217 -4.66 12.56 21.34
N LEU A 218 -4.34 13.42 20.39
CA LEU A 218 -4.68 13.20 18.99
C LEU A 218 -3.91 12.01 18.39
N ARG A 219 -2.60 11.88 18.67
CA ARG A 219 -1.80 10.71 18.24
C ARG A 219 -2.40 9.41 18.77
N GLU A 220 -2.76 9.36 20.04
CA GLU A 220 -3.41 8.18 20.62
C GLU A 220 -4.77 7.90 19.98
N LYS A 221 -5.56 8.92 19.65
CA LYS A 221 -6.81 8.75 18.90
C LYS A 221 -6.58 8.19 17.50
N LEU A 222 -5.57 8.67 16.78
CA LEU A 222 -5.21 8.20 15.44
C LEU A 222 -4.73 6.75 15.48
N LYS A 223 -3.83 6.41 16.40
CA LYS A 223 -3.41 5.03 16.70
C LYS A 223 -4.59 4.14 17.10
N GLY A 224 -5.54 4.72 17.82
CA GLY A 224 -6.84 4.16 18.20
C GLY A 224 -7.77 3.82 17.04
N ALA A 225 -7.51 4.36 15.85
CA ALA A 225 -8.33 4.17 14.66
C ALA A 225 -7.73 3.22 13.63
N VAL A 226 -6.46 2.86 13.76
CA VAL A 226 -5.78 1.92 12.85
C VAL A 226 -6.31 0.50 13.09
N TYR A 227 -6.82 -0.11 12.03
CA TYR A 227 -7.17 -1.53 11.95
C TYR A 227 -5.95 -2.39 11.59
N ALA A 228 -5.22 -1.98 10.56
CA ALA A 228 -4.05 -2.70 10.08
C ALA A 228 -3.04 -1.73 9.44
N THR A 229 -1.79 -2.15 9.35
CA THR A 229 -0.72 -1.42 8.63
C THR A 229 0.07 -2.39 7.78
N SER A 230 0.33 -1.99 6.53
CA SER A 230 1.06 -2.80 5.57
C SER A 230 2.23 -2.02 4.99
N ILE A 231 3.40 -2.67 4.93
CA ILE A 231 4.57 -2.15 4.23
C ILE A 231 4.84 -3.03 3.01
N THR A 232 5.13 -2.40 1.89
CA THR A 232 5.32 -3.08 0.60
C THR A 232 6.53 -2.56 -0.12
N LYS A 233 7.25 -3.43 -0.81
CA LYS A 233 8.38 -3.04 -1.66
C LYS A 233 8.07 -3.29 -3.13
N TYR A 234 8.24 -2.26 -3.95
CA TYR A 234 8.06 -2.32 -5.40
C TYR A 234 9.36 -2.09 -6.13
N VAL A 235 9.60 -2.91 -7.15
CA VAL A 235 10.68 -2.69 -8.11
C VAL A 235 10.09 -2.21 -9.41
N VAL A 236 10.81 -1.30 -10.05
CA VAL A 236 10.48 -0.80 -11.37
C VAL A 236 11.42 -1.42 -12.38
N LYS A 237 10.85 -2.04 -13.42
CA LYS A 237 11.60 -2.74 -14.46
C LYS A 237 11.33 -2.15 -15.84
N LYS A 238 12.36 -2.21 -16.69
CA LYS A 238 12.29 -1.94 -18.14
C LYS A 238 12.85 -3.17 -18.86
N GLY A 239 11.94 -4.02 -19.35
CA GLY A 239 12.32 -5.36 -19.81
C GLY A 239 13.01 -6.16 -18.71
N ARG A 240 14.25 -6.60 -18.95
CA ARG A 240 15.06 -7.35 -17.97
C ARG A 240 15.81 -6.47 -16.97
N TRP A 241 15.86 -5.16 -17.21
CA TRP A 241 16.62 -4.21 -16.38
C TRP A 241 15.79 -3.69 -15.22
N THR A 242 16.42 -3.57 -14.06
CA THR A 242 15.85 -2.87 -12.90
C THR A 242 16.25 -1.41 -12.95
N VAL A 243 15.26 -0.52 -12.91
CA VAL A 243 15.49 0.94 -12.90
C VAL A 243 15.60 1.39 -11.44
N PRO A 244 16.68 2.11 -11.05
CA PRO A 244 16.83 2.59 -9.68
C PRO A 244 15.66 3.46 -9.22
N ALA A 245 15.19 3.29 -7.99
CA ALA A 245 13.99 3.95 -7.50
C ALA A 245 14.08 5.48 -7.57
N GLU A 246 15.21 6.05 -7.16
CA GLU A 246 15.48 7.50 -7.25
C GLU A 246 15.38 8.02 -8.69
N ARG A 247 15.89 7.24 -9.67
CA ARG A 247 15.80 7.59 -11.09
C ARG A 247 14.37 7.58 -11.59
N VAL A 248 13.55 6.63 -11.14
CA VAL A 248 12.12 6.58 -11.49
C VAL A 248 11.39 7.82 -10.98
N LEU A 249 11.66 8.22 -9.74
CA LEU A 249 11.07 9.40 -9.11
C LEU A 249 11.54 10.69 -9.83
N LEU A 250 12.82 10.79 -10.16
CA LEU A 250 13.37 11.91 -10.94
C LEU A 250 12.71 12.03 -12.32
N ASN A 251 12.62 10.92 -13.05
CA ASN A 251 11.96 10.87 -14.37
C ASN A 251 10.46 11.18 -14.30
N SER A 252 9.86 11.05 -13.11
CA SER A 252 8.46 11.39 -12.87
C SER A 252 8.26 12.83 -12.41
N GLY A 253 9.33 13.62 -12.30
CA GLY A 253 9.28 15.04 -11.93
C GLY A 253 8.90 15.28 -10.47
N VAL A 254 9.00 14.26 -9.61
CA VAL A 254 8.62 14.37 -8.19
C VAL A 254 9.79 14.66 -7.26
N LEU A 255 11.03 14.56 -7.77
CA LEU A 255 12.24 15.01 -7.08
C LEU A 255 12.64 16.41 -7.58
N PRO A 256 13.23 17.26 -6.72
CA PRO A 256 13.61 18.63 -7.09
C PRO A 256 14.78 18.71 -8.09
N GLY A 257 15.49 17.59 -8.32
CA GLY A 257 16.63 17.51 -9.21
C GLY A 257 17.49 16.28 -8.89
N PRO A 258 18.69 16.17 -9.50
CA PRO A 258 19.67 15.17 -9.14
C PRO A 258 20.03 15.25 -7.65
N ARG A 259 20.38 14.11 -7.06
CA ARG A 259 20.84 14.05 -5.67
C ARG A 259 22.10 14.94 -5.48
N PRO A 260 22.12 15.84 -4.48
CA PRO A 260 23.32 16.55 -4.07
C PRO A 260 24.46 15.61 -3.69
N ALA A 261 25.70 15.90 -4.12
CA ALA A 261 26.87 15.05 -3.86
C ALA A 261 27.14 14.85 -2.34
N GLU A 262 26.78 15.84 -1.53
CA GLU A 262 26.91 15.83 -0.06
C GLU A 262 26.10 14.72 0.63
N LEU A 263 25.01 14.25 -0.01
CA LEU A 263 24.15 13.20 0.54
C LEU A 263 24.62 11.78 0.20
N GLY A 264 25.80 11.63 -0.42
CA GLY A 264 26.39 10.34 -0.75
C GLY A 264 25.58 9.52 -1.78
N SER A 265 26.02 8.28 -2.03
CA SER A 265 25.37 7.38 -2.98
C SER A 265 24.46 6.35 -2.29
N LEU A 266 23.41 5.90 -2.97
CA LEU A 266 22.56 4.79 -2.50
C LEU A 266 23.17 3.39 -2.78
N GLU A 267 24.40 3.30 -3.31
CA GLU A 267 25.02 2.02 -3.67
C GLU A 267 25.19 1.10 -2.45
N SER A 268 25.47 1.65 -1.26
CA SER A 268 25.64 0.90 0.00
C SER A 268 24.36 0.24 0.51
N ASN A 269 23.21 0.89 0.34
CA ASN A 269 21.93 0.38 0.86
C ASN A 269 21.32 -0.76 0.02
N GLY A 270 21.96 -1.11 -1.11
CA GLY A 270 21.41 -2.05 -2.10
C GLY A 270 22.29 -3.26 -2.41
N SER A 271 23.50 -3.35 -1.86
CA SER A 271 24.36 -4.51 -2.02
C SER A 271 24.10 -5.55 -0.94
N ALA A 272 23.62 -6.72 -1.34
CA ALA A 272 23.88 -7.93 -0.56
C ALA A 272 25.38 -8.23 -0.66
N SER A 273 26.20 -7.59 0.15
CA SER A 273 27.61 -7.95 0.35
C SER A 273 27.72 -9.00 1.45
N ALA A 274 28.61 -9.97 1.25
CA ALA A 274 28.96 -11.00 2.22
C ALA A 274 29.49 -10.37 3.54
N PRO A 275 29.31 -11.03 4.70
CA PRO A 275 29.53 -10.41 6.00
C PRO A 275 30.99 -10.00 6.23
N PRO A 276 31.26 -8.81 6.79
CA PRO A 276 32.54 -8.52 7.41
C PRO A 276 32.68 -9.27 8.75
N PRO A 277 33.90 -9.58 9.22
CA PRO A 277 34.11 -10.17 10.53
C PRO A 277 33.73 -9.18 11.64
N LEU A 278 33.18 -9.70 12.74
CA LEU A 278 32.73 -8.94 13.90
C LEU A 278 33.82 -7.99 14.44
N THR A 279 33.49 -6.70 14.53
CA THR A 279 34.07 -5.81 15.55
C THR A 279 32.96 -5.08 16.27
N SER A 280 33.01 -5.18 17.60
CA SER A 280 32.07 -4.57 18.54
C SER A 280 32.22 -3.06 18.63
N GLY A 281 31.08 -2.37 18.67
CA GLY A 281 30.95 -1.06 19.29
C GLY A 281 30.63 0.08 18.33
N ALA A 282 29.66 0.89 18.77
CA ALA A 282 29.16 2.14 18.20
C ALA A 282 28.07 2.02 17.12
N SER A 283 27.07 2.89 17.31
CA SER A 283 25.89 3.17 16.48
C SER A 283 26.11 2.91 14.99
N ALA A 284 25.65 1.76 14.51
CA ALA A 284 25.75 1.39 13.12
C ALA A 284 24.46 1.79 12.40
N ASP A 285 24.62 2.54 11.30
CA ASP A 285 23.65 2.62 10.22
C ASP A 285 23.05 1.23 9.94
N VAL A 286 21.77 1.18 9.59
CA VAL A 286 21.09 -0.06 9.22
C VAL A 286 21.70 -0.58 7.92
N ASP A 287 22.83 -1.26 8.03
CA ASP A 287 23.50 -1.94 6.95
C ASP A 287 22.58 -3.09 6.51
N GLY A 288 22.16 -3.04 5.24
CA GLY A 288 21.03 -3.78 4.67
C GLY A 288 21.20 -5.31 4.59
N SER A 289 22.13 -5.90 5.34
CA SER A 289 22.34 -7.33 5.45
C SER A 289 22.11 -7.82 6.87
N TYR A 290 20.84 -7.92 7.31
CA TYR A 290 20.51 -8.72 8.49
C TYR A 290 20.54 -10.22 8.12
N VAL A 291 21.73 -10.74 7.82
CA VAL A 291 21.94 -12.17 7.59
C VAL A 291 22.22 -12.79 8.95
N LEU A 292 21.30 -13.62 9.43
CA LEU A 292 21.56 -14.41 10.63
C LEU A 292 22.78 -15.29 10.38
N PRO A 293 23.77 -15.33 11.29
CA PRO A 293 24.91 -16.24 11.19
C PRO A 293 24.42 -17.67 10.93
N ALA A 294 25.07 -18.41 10.04
CA ALA A 294 24.70 -19.81 9.81
C ALA A 294 24.87 -20.60 11.10
N PHE A 295 23.92 -21.51 11.39
CA PHE A 295 24.11 -22.46 12.48
C PHE A 295 25.29 -23.37 12.10
N PRO A 296 26.27 -23.59 13.00
CA PRO A 296 27.40 -24.46 12.69
C PRO A 296 26.89 -25.86 12.31
N PRO A 297 27.51 -26.53 11.31
CA PRO A 297 27.16 -27.91 10.98
C PRO A 297 27.35 -28.80 12.21
N ARG A 298 26.44 -29.76 12.38
CA ARG A 298 26.49 -30.70 13.49
C ARG A 298 27.75 -31.56 13.37
N ASP A 299 28.64 -31.50 14.36
CA ASP A 299 29.77 -32.44 14.42
C ASP A 299 29.19 -33.84 14.65
N GLY A 300 29.30 -34.71 13.65
CA GLY A 300 28.70 -36.05 13.62
C GLY A 300 29.35 -37.06 14.58
N LYS A 301 29.70 -36.65 15.80
CA LYS A 301 30.27 -37.48 16.86
C LYS A 301 29.77 -37.00 18.22
N GLU A 302 28.67 -37.56 18.72
CA GLU A 302 28.60 -38.78 19.54
C GLU A 302 27.14 -39.01 19.94
N GLY A 303 26.82 -40.26 20.28
CA GLY A 303 25.47 -40.81 20.17
C GLY A 303 24.51 -40.34 21.25
N GLU A 304 23.31 -39.99 20.80
CA GLU A 304 22.00 -40.50 21.24
C GLU A 304 20.95 -39.84 20.32
N ASP A 305 20.37 -40.64 19.43
CA ASP A 305 19.15 -40.41 18.63
C ASP A 305 18.96 -39.07 17.90
N GLY A 306 20.03 -38.32 17.60
CA GLY A 306 19.89 -37.04 16.90
C GLY A 306 19.07 -36.00 17.68
N GLU A 307 18.85 -36.22 18.98
CA GLU A 307 18.09 -35.32 19.85
C GLU A 307 18.82 -34.00 20.03
N LEU A 308 18.09 -32.89 20.00
CA LEU A 308 18.67 -31.55 20.19
C LEU A 308 18.97 -31.33 21.67
N THR A 309 20.19 -30.89 21.97
CA THR A 309 20.55 -30.45 23.32
C THR A 309 19.88 -29.10 23.62
N TRP A 310 19.59 -28.83 24.90
CA TRP A 310 19.03 -27.53 25.32
C TRP A 310 19.91 -26.33 24.92
N ALA A 311 21.23 -26.52 24.86
CA ALA A 311 22.15 -25.48 24.41
C ALA A 311 21.97 -25.17 22.91
N GLU A 312 21.80 -26.19 22.06
CA GLU A 312 21.50 -26.02 20.63
C GLU A 312 20.14 -25.36 20.42
N ILE A 313 19.11 -25.78 21.18
CA ILE A 313 17.76 -25.20 21.12
C ILE A 313 17.80 -23.72 21.50
N GLU A 314 18.46 -23.36 22.61
CA GLU A 314 18.53 -21.97 23.06
C GLU A 314 19.33 -21.09 22.09
N ALA A 315 20.41 -21.62 21.51
CA ALA A 315 21.18 -20.92 20.49
C ALA A 315 20.33 -20.61 19.24
N GLU A 316 19.57 -21.58 18.74
CA GLU A 316 18.68 -21.36 17.59
C GLU A 316 17.50 -20.44 17.95
N ARG A 317 16.95 -20.55 19.17
CA ARG A 317 15.89 -19.66 19.65
C ARG A 317 16.35 -18.20 19.70
N GLN A 318 17.53 -17.93 20.26
CA GLN A 318 18.12 -16.59 20.33
C GLN A 318 18.49 -16.05 18.94
N ARG A 319 18.98 -16.92 18.06
CA ARG A 319 19.23 -16.59 16.66
C ARG A 319 17.93 -16.23 15.92
N GLY A 320 16.83 -16.93 16.16
CA GLY A 320 15.52 -16.61 15.59
C GLY A 320 14.89 -15.34 16.19
N LEU A 321 15.09 -15.10 17.50
CA LEU A 321 14.55 -13.95 18.23
C LEU A 321 14.96 -12.62 17.60
N LYS A 322 16.19 -12.55 17.11
CA LYS A 322 16.75 -11.45 16.32
C LYS A 322 15.89 -11.04 15.11
N LEU A 323 15.33 -12.00 14.37
CA LEU A 323 14.39 -11.69 13.28
C LEU A 323 13.00 -11.31 13.83
N ALA A 324 12.57 -11.94 14.92
CA ALA A 324 11.30 -11.62 15.57
C ALA A 324 11.30 -10.17 16.12
N GLU A 325 12.43 -9.65 16.59
CA GLU A 325 12.58 -8.25 16.99
C GLU A 325 12.39 -7.29 15.83
N LEU A 326 12.94 -7.59 14.64
CA LEU A 326 12.68 -6.80 13.43
C LEU A 326 11.20 -6.86 13.02
N PHE A 327 10.57 -8.03 13.16
CA PHE A 327 9.15 -8.20 12.91
C PHE A 327 8.29 -7.39 13.89
N ALA A 328 8.65 -7.37 15.18
CA ALA A 328 8.01 -6.53 16.19
C ALA A 328 8.24 -5.04 15.92
N GLY A 329 9.41 -4.65 15.44
CA GLY A 329 9.69 -3.28 15.02
C GLY A 329 8.79 -2.80 13.87
N LEU A 330 8.29 -3.69 13.03
CA LEU A 330 7.30 -3.34 12.00
C LEU A 330 5.92 -3.01 12.60
N ASP A 331 5.58 -3.47 13.80
CA ASP A 331 4.34 -3.08 14.49
C ASP A 331 4.35 -1.58 14.83
N ASP A 332 5.52 -0.99 15.05
CA ASP A 332 5.64 0.46 15.31
C ASP A 332 5.25 1.32 14.11
N ALA A 333 5.19 0.73 12.90
CA ALA A 333 4.64 1.40 11.73
C ALA A 333 3.20 1.86 11.95
N HIS A 334 2.45 1.29 12.90
CA HIS A 334 1.13 1.82 13.28
C HIS A 334 1.16 3.27 13.76
N ASN A 335 2.29 3.71 14.35
CA ASN A 335 2.47 5.06 14.89
C ASN A 335 2.78 6.10 13.80
N GLU A 336 3.13 5.66 12.58
CA GLU A 336 3.41 6.52 11.42
C GLU A 336 2.15 7.15 10.79
N PHE A 337 0.96 6.79 11.27
CA PHE A 337 -0.29 7.36 10.77
C PHE A 337 -0.55 8.75 11.37
N THR A 338 -0.28 9.79 10.59
CA THR A 338 -0.41 11.20 11.01
C THR A 338 -1.75 11.86 10.63
N GLY A 339 -2.66 11.13 9.98
CA GLY A 339 -3.92 11.70 9.48
C GLY A 339 -3.76 12.68 8.32
N GLY A 340 -2.59 12.70 7.66
CA GLY A 340 -2.30 13.61 6.54
C GLY A 340 -2.06 15.04 6.99
N ALA A 341 -1.14 15.22 7.95
CA ALA A 341 -0.84 16.52 8.53
C ALA A 341 -0.49 17.58 7.47
N ASP A 342 0.31 17.18 6.48
CA ASP A 342 0.72 18.03 5.35
C ASP A 342 -0.30 18.04 4.19
N GLY A 343 -1.52 17.56 4.43
CA GLY A 343 -2.53 17.31 3.41
C GLY A 343 -2.40 15.92 2.76
N VAL A 344 -3.25 15.68 1.76
CA VAL A 344 -3.31 14.41 1.03
C VAL A 344 -3.26 14.65 -0.48
N LEU A 345 -2.84 13.63 -1.22
CA LEU A 345 -2.87 13.67 -2.68
C LEU A 345 -4.29 13.74 -3.21
N GLY A 346 -5.21 12.97 -2.64
CA GLY A 346 -6.58 12.92 -3.11
C GLY A 346 -7.33 11.79 -2.41
N GLU A 347 -8.65 11.81 -2.55
CA GLU A 347 -9.54 10.78 -2.04
C GLU A 347 -10.32 10.17 -3.21
N TYR A 348 -10.21 8.85 -3.34
CA TYR A 348 -10.74 8.10 -4.46
C TYR A 348 -11.62 6.98 -3.92
N ASN A 349 -12.92 7.06 -4.20
CA ASN A 349 -13.81 5.95 -3.88
C ASN A 349 -13.38 4.73 -4.69
N ASP A 350 -13.37 3.57 -4.03
CA ASP A 350 -13.01 2.30 -4.63
C ASP A 350 -14.02 1.86 -5.71
N MET A 351 -15.31 2.10 -5.43
CA MET A 351 -16.42 1.79 -6.33
C MET A 351 -17.09 3.07 -6.83
N LEU A 352 -17.75 2.98 -8.00
CA LEU A 352 -18.45 4.12 -8.63
C LEU A 352 -19.74 4.50 -7.88
N THR A 353 -20.35 3.53 -7.21
CA THR A 353 -21.58 3.74 -6.44
C THR A 353 -21.25 4.12 -5.01
N PRO A 354 -21.91 5.12 -4.41
CA PRO A 354 -21.65 5.56 -3.04
C PRO A 354 -21.99 4.51 -1.96
N PHE A 355 -22.69 3.44 -2.36
CA PHE A 355 -23.06 2.33 -1.49
C PHE A 355 -21.92 1.33 -1.26
N TRP A 356 -20.88 1.34 -2.11
CA TRP A 356 -19.77 0.38 -2.08
C TRP A 356 -18.42 1.05 -1.89
#